data_AF-F1LGB9-F1
#
_entry.id   AF-F1LGB9-F1
#
_cell.length_a   1.000
_cell.length_b   1.000
_cell.length_c   1.000
_cell.angle_alpha   90.00
_cell.angle_beta   90.00
_cell.angle_gamma   90.00
#
_symmetry.space_group_name_H-M   'P 1'
#
loop_
_entity.id
_entity.type
_entity.pdbx_description
1 polymer ?
#
loop_
_entity_poly.entity_id
_entity_poly.type
_entity_poly.pdbx_seq_one_letter_code
_entity_poly.pdbx_strand_id
1 'polypeptide(L)'
;MLVAKMTSPTVPFVPLLLKDLTFTHEGNKTYFAGLVNFEKMHMIANVLRSFRQCKSKYPVTSFDQKKVFESKNLIRNFKVIDNQRRLMEISYQIEPSKRKRVE
;
A
#
# COMPACT_ATOMS: atom_id res chain seq x y z
N MET A 1 -6.90 -1.26 14.69
CA MET A 1 -6.08 -0.88 13.52
C MET A 1 -5.80 0.62 13.60
N LEU A 2 -4.57 1.10 13.40
CA LEU A 2 -4.21 2.53 13.56
C LEU A 2 -5.08 3.49 12.69
N VAL A 3 -5.66 2.98 11.60
CA VAL A 3 -6.61 3.69 10.73
C VAL A 3 -7.95 3.99 11.43
N ALA A 4 -8.32 3.28 12.51
CA ALA A 4 -9.62 3.42 13.17
C ALA A 4 -9.86 4.80 13.83
N LYS A 5 -8.80 5.61 14.02
CA LYS A 5 -8.89 6.97 14.55
C LYS A 5 -8.96 8.06 13.47
N MET A 6 -8.77 7.71 12.20
CA MET A 6 -8.78 8.67 11.09
C MET A 6 -10.17 8.71 10.45
N THR A 7 -10.61 9.91 10.07
CA THR A 7 -11.84 10.10 9.29
C THR A 7 -11.52 10.07 7.80
N SER A 8 -12.45 9.53 7.03
CA SER A 8 -12.40 9.59 5.56
C SER A 8 -12.32 11.03 5.05
N PRO A 9 -11.59 11.31 3.94
CA PRO A 9 -10.82 10.38 3.11
C PRO A 9 -9.45 10.01 3.71
N THR A 10 -9.06 8.75 3.57
CA THR A 10 -7.74 8.27 3.98
C THR A 10 -7.22 7.25 2.97
N VAL A 11 -5.92 7.21 2.71
CA VAL A 11 -5.29 6.10 1.98
C VAL A 11 -4.67 5.16 3.01
N PRO A 12 -5.21 3.93 3.19
CA PRO A 12 -4.66 3.01 4.18
C PRO A 12 -3.34 2.41 3.68
N PHE A 13 -2.58 1.79 4.58
CA PHE A 13 -1.39 1.03 4.21
C PHE A 13 -1.80 -0.29 3.53
N VAL A 14 -1.95 -0.23 2.20
CA VAL A 14 -2.45 -1.34 1.34
C VAL A 14 -1.68 -2.66 1.54
N PRO A 15 -0.34 -2.69 1.66
CA PRO A 15 0.38 -3.95 1.88
C PRO A 15 -0.09 -4.72 3.12
N LEU A 16 -0.45 -4.04 4.21
CA LEU A 16 -0.97 -4.70 5.41
C LEU A 16 -2.38 -5.26 5.19
N LEU A 17 -3.25 -4.54 4.47
CA LEU A 17 -4.58 -5.05 4.11
C LEU A 17 -4.50 -6.30 3.23
N LEU A 18 -3.61 -6.29 2.24
CA LEU A 18 -3.37 -7.45 1.38
C LEU A 18 -2.83 -8.62 2.19
N LYS A 19 -1.87 -8.36 3.10
CA LYS A 19 -1.36 -9.35 4.04
C LYS A 19 -2.51 -9.99 4.84
N ASP A 20 -3.36 -9.19 5.48
CA ASP A 20 -4.48 -9.67 6.31
C ASP A 20 -5.46 -10.55 5.50
N LEU A 21 -5.75 -10.16 4.25
CA LEU A 21 -6.57 -10.95 3.32
C LEU A 21 -5.91 -12.28 2.96
N THR A 22 -4.61 -12.27 2.67
CA THR A 22 -3.84 -13.49 2.34
C THR A 22 -3.85 -14.47 3.51
N PHE A 23 -3.51 -14.03 4.73
CA PHE A 23 -3.52 -14.90 5.91
C PHE A 23 -4.92 -15.45 6.21
N THR A 24 -5.97 -14.64 6.03
CA THR A 24 -7.35 -15.11 6.19
C THR A 24 -7.71 -16.17 5.15
N HIS A 25 -7.25 -15.99 3.89
CA HIS A 25 -7.54 -16.91 2.81
C HIS A 25 -6.82 -18.26 2.99
N GLU A 26 -5.53 -18.23 3.32
CA GLU A 26 -4.68 -19.42 3.47
C GLU A 26 -4.94 -20.14 4.80
N GLY A 27 -5.22 -19.40 5.87
CA GLY A 27 -5.44 -19.98 7.20
C GLY A 27 -6.82 -20.62 7.41
N ASN A 28 -7.80 -20.35 6.53
CA ASN A 28 -9.17 -20.85 6.68
C ASN A 28 -9.64 -21.59 5.44
N LYS A 29 -10.17 -22.81 5.59
CA LYS A 29 -10.79 -23.53 4.46
C LYS A 29 -12.04 -22.80 3.98
N THR A 30 -12.22 -22.74 2.66
CA THR A 30 -13.42 -22.13 2.04
C THR A 30 -14.65 -23.01 2.20
N TYR A 31 -14.46 -24.32 2.28
CA TYR A 31 -15.54 -25.30 2.44
C TYR A 31 -15.23 -26.31 3.53
N PHE A 32 -16.27 -26.75 4.24
CA PHE A 32 -16.24 -27.87 5.16
C PHE A 32 -17.37 -28.84 4.79
N ALA A 33 -17.02 -30.10 4.50
CA ALA A 33 -17.99 -31.13 4.08
C ALA A 33 -18.91 -30.67 2.93
N GLY A 34 -18.37 -29.91 1.97
CA GLY A 34 -19.13 -29.36 0.83
C GLY A 34 -19.95 -28.10 1.14
N LEU A 35 -20.04 -27.66 2.41
CA LEU A 35 -20.73 -26.44 2.80
C LEU A 35 -19.76 -25.25 2.86
N VAL A 36 -20.26 -24.07 2.48
CA VAL A 36 -19.47 -22.83 2.49
C VAL A 36 -19.15 -22.41 3.94
N ASN A 37 -17.88 -22.08 4.18
CA ASN A 37 -17.46 -21.49 5.44
C ASN A 37 -17.80 -19.99 5.48
N PHE A 38 -18.97 -19.66 6.04
CA PHE A 38 -19.42 -18.27 6.18
C PHE A 38 -18.59 -17.45 7.18
N GLU A 39 -17.92 -18.09 8.14
CA GLU A 39 -17.01 -17.39 9.06
C GLU A 39 -15.84 -16.78 8.29
N LYS A 40 -15.19 -17.55 7.41
CA LYS A 40 -14.15 -17.05 6.49
C LYS A 40 -14.68 -15.91 5.62
N MET A 41 -15.87 -16.07 5.04
CA MET A 41 -16.49 -15.04 4.20
C MET A 41 -16.70 -13.74 4.99
N HIS A 42 -17.13 -13.85 6.26
CA HIS A 42 -17.35 -12.71 7.13
C HIS A 42 -16.03 -12.00 7.48
N MET A 43 -14.96 -12.74 7.77
CA MET A 43 -13.63 -12.18 8.04
C MET A 43 -13.12 -11.35 6.84
N ILE A 44 -13.17 -11.90 5.63
CA ILE A 44 -12.77 -11.19 4.40
C ILE A 44 -13.63 -9.94 4.19
N ALA A 45 -14.94 -10.07 4.36
CA ALA A 45 -15.87 -8.94 4.19
C ALA A 45 -15.58 -7.79 5.18
N ASN A 46 -15.13 -8.08 6.41
CA ASN A 46 -14.79 -7.05 7.39
C ASN A 46 -13.58 -6.21 6.99
N VAL A 47 -12.56 -6.83 6.38
CA VAL A 47 -11.41 -6.10 5.82
C VAL A 47 -11.86 -5.18 4.69
N LEU A 48 -12.70 -5.68 3.77
CA LEU A 48 -13.21 -4.90 2.64
C LEU A 48 -14.15 -3.76 3.06
N ARG A 49 -14.99 -3.97 4.08
CA ARG A 49 -15.85 -2.91 4.66
C ARG A 49 -15.01 -1.79 5.26
N SER A 50 -13.94 -2.13 5.98
CA SER A 50 -12.99 -1.16 6.52
C SER A 50 -12.32 -0.36 5.39
N PHE A 51 -11.86 -1.02 4.32
CA PHE A 51 -11.30 -0.34 3.15
C PHE A 51 -12.31 0.60 2.47
N ARG A 52 -13.59 0.23 2.40
CA ARG A 52 -14.64 1.08 1.85
C ARG A 52 -14.84 2.36 2.67
N GLN A 53 -14.68 2.30 4.00
CA GLN A 53 -14.80 3.48 4.88
C GLN A 53 -13.70 4.52 4.61
N CYS A 54 -12.57 4.13 4.03
CA CYS A 54 -11.48 5.05 3.69
C CYS A 54 -11.81 6.01 2.52
N LYS A 55 -12.82 5.71 1.70
CA LYS A 55 -13.19 6.55 0.54
C LYS A 55 -14.04 7.76 0.95
N SER A 56 -13.76 8.92 0.36
CA SER A 56 -14.55 10.15 0.61
C SER A 56 -16.03 9.92 0.29
N LYS A 57 -16.91 10.48 1.12
CA LYS A 57 -18.36 10.55 0.84
C LYS A 57 -18.71 11.69 -0.12
N TYR A 58 -17.82 12.68 -0.29
CA TYR A 58 -18.05 13.87 -1.10
C TYR A 58 -16.95 14.06 -2.16
N PRO A 59 -17.30 14.58 -3.36
CA PRO A 59 -16.31 14.89 -4.38
C PRO A 59 -15.36 15.99 -3.90
N VAL A 60 -14.08 15.86 -4.24
CA VAL A 60 -13.03 16.81 -3.88
C VAL A 60 -13.31 18.14 -4.57
N THR A 61 -13.33 19.23 -3.79
CA THR A 61 -13.53 20.61 -4.28
C THR A 61 -12.45 20.97 -5.31
N SER A 62 -12.86 21.56 -6.43
CA SER A 62 -12.00 21.87 -7.58
C SER A 62 -10.86 22.82 -7.19
N PHE A 63 -9.62 22.35 -7.30
CA PHE A 63 -8.41 23.18 -7.14
C PHE A 63 -7.99 23.83 -8.46
N ASP A 64 -7.28 24.95 -8.34
CA ASP A 64 -6.86 25.84 -9.42
C ASP A 64 -6.04 25.12 -10.53
N GLN A 65 -6.47 25.21 -11.78
CA GLN A 65 -6.17 24.20 -12.81
C GLN A 65 -4.77 24.33 -13.47
N LYS A 66 -4.14 25.52 -13.46
CA LYS A 66 -2.90 25.78 -14.21
C LYS A 66 -1.63 25.21 -13.56
N LYS A 67 -1.39 25.46 -12.26
CA LYS A 67 -0.21 24.88 -11.53
C LYS A 67 -0.26 23.36 -11.41
N VAL A 68 -1.45 22.80 -11.58
CA VAL A 68 -1.74 21.38 -11.42
C VAL A 68 -1.29 20.56 -12.65
N PHE A 69 -1.14 21.14 -13.85
CA PHE A 69 -0.85 20.37 -15.05
C PHE A 69 0.61 19.85 -15.12
N GLU A 70 1.60 20.71 -14.91
CA GLU A 70 3.02 20.30 -14.94
C GLU A 70 3.35 19.34 -13.79
N SER A 71 2.87 19.64 -12.58
CA SER A 71 3.01 18.75 -11.42
C SER A 71 2.33 17.40 -11.62
N LYS A 72 1.15 17.36 -12.26
CA LYS A 72 0.49 16.09 -12.62
C LYS A 72 1.32 15.23 -13.55
N ASN A 73 1.99 15.81 -14.54
CA ASN A 73 2.82 15.04 -15.47
C ASN A 73 4.03 14.42 -14.77
N LEU A 74 4.68 15.16 -13.87
CA LEU A 74 5.78 14.65 -13.05
C LEU A 74 5.30 13.52 -12.11
N ILE A 75 4.19 13.73 -11.41
CA ILE A 75 3.64 12.75 -10.45
C ILE A 75 3.18 11.47 -11.14
N ARG A 76 2.63 11.56 -12.35
CA ARG A 76 2.11 10.40 -13.10
C ARG A 76 3.22 9.60 -13.80
N ASN A 77 4.36 10.21 -14.10
CA ASN A 77 5.40 9.62 -14.95
C ASN A 77 6.77 9.54 -14.24
N PHE A 78 6.79 9.15 -12.97
CA PHE A 78 8.06 8.94 -12.26
C PHE A 78 8.95 7.93 -12.97
N LYS A 79 10.23 8.27 -13.13
CA LYS A 79 11.29 7.35 -13.54
C LYS A 79 11.97 6.85 -12.28
N VAL A 80 11.87 5.55 -12.02
CA VAL A 80 12.37 4.92 -10.80
C VAL A 80 13.42 3.87 -11.16
N ILE A 81 14.45 3.75 -10.34
CA ILE A 81 15.36 2.61 -10.33
C ILE A 81 14.81 1.64 -9.28
N ASP A 82 14.29 0.50 -9.71
CA ASP A 82 13.72 -0.55 -8.85
C ASP A 82 14.69 -1.71 -8.60
N ASN A 83 15.78 -1.78 -9.36
CA ASN A 83 16.84 -2.75 -9.14
C ASN A 83 17.64 -2.40 -7.87
N GLN A 84 17.35 -3.12 -6.79
CA GLN A 84 18.01 -2.93 -5.50
C GLN A 84 19.55 -3.05 -5.57
N ARG A 85 20.09 -3.96 -6.40
CA ARG A 85 21.56 -4.11 -6.53
C ARG A 85 22.18 -2.86 -7.14
N ARG A 86 21.55 -2.33 -8.19
CA ARG A 86 22.00 -1.09 -8.84
C ARG A 86 21.95 0.12 -7.90
N LEU A 87 20.89 0.23 -7.10
CA LEU A 87 20.78 1.27 -6.08
C LEU A 87 21.92 1.18 -5.06
N MET A 88 22.26 -0.03 -4.60
CA MET A 88 23.36 -0.26 -3.67
C MET A 88 24.72 0.10 -4.28
N GLU A 89 24.99 -0.26 -5.55
CA GLU A 89 26.21 0.12 -6.26
C GLU A 89 26.40 1.64 -6.30
N ILE A 90 25.35 2.38 -6.69
CA ILE A 90 25.38 3.85 -6.74
C ILE A 90 25.60 4.43 -5.34
N SER A 91 24.92 3.87 -4.33
CA SER A 91 25.10 4.29 -2.93
C SER A 91 26.55 4.16 -2.46
N TYR A 92 27.23 3.04 -2.79
CA TYR A 92 28.63 2.83 -2.42
C TYR A 92 29.62 3.72 -3.18
N GLN A 93 29.27 4.21 -4.37
CA GLN A 93 30.08 5.18 -5.10
C GLN A 93 29.99 6.58 -4.48
N ILE A 94 28.85 6.93 -3.88
CA ILE A 94 28.63 8.22 -3.21
C ILE A 94 29.28 8.22 -1.83
N GLU A 95 29.02 7.22 -1.00
CA GLU A 95 29.64 7.05 0.31
C GLU A 95 30.34 5.68 0.41
N PRO A 96 31.64 5.62 0.07
CA PRO A 96 32.41 4.39 0.19
C PRO A 96 32.49 3.93 1.64
N SER A 97 32.40 2.62 1.87
CA SER A 97 32.50 2.06 3.22
C SER A 97 33.84 2.43 3.87
N LYS A 98 33.78 3.06 5.05
CA LYS A 98 34.95 3.44 5.86
C LYS A 98 35.82 2.24 6.29
N ARG A 99 35.30 1.01 6.17
CA ARG A 99 36.01 -0.23 6.52
C ARG A 99 37.25 -0.52 5.66
N LYS A 100 37.44 0.17 4.54
CA LYS A 100 38.63 0.02 3.66
C LYS A 100 39.77 1.02 3.92
N ARG A 101 39.70 1.87 4.96
CA ARG A 101 40.79 2.83 5.30
C ARG A 101 41.71 2.32 6.43
N VAL A 102 41.94 1.02 6.50
CA VAL A 102 42.94 0.43 7.40
C VAL A 102 43.81 -0.52 6.58
N GLU A 103 44.59 0.07 5.67
CA GLU A 103 45.86 -0.46 5.16
C GLU A 103 46.79 0.73 4.94
#